data_AF-A0A1V9V941-F1
#
_entry.id   AF-A0A1V9V941-F1
#
_cell.length_a   1.000
_cell.length_b   1.000
_cell.length_c   1.000
_cell.angle_alpha   90.00
_cell.angle_beta   90.00
_cell.angle_gamma   90.00
#
_symmetry.space_group_name_H-M   'P 1'
#
loop_
_entity.id
_entity.type
_entity.pdbx_description
1 polymer ?
#
loop_
_entity_poly.entity_id
_entity_poly.type
_entity_poly.pdbx_seq_one_letter_code
_entity_poly.pdbx_strand_id
1 'polypeptide(L)'
;ISNYIMPNIYYDFLSKYKDVKLDILTINSSSIIDKILKNELDIGLIEVDTQNSSLIKEKLADDELIVVSSDEKHPSIAFIDAIKKRWILREIGSGTREIFMSKIGEIAKVTIGIKDLKEYLELFFCEILSTFV
;
A
#
# COMPACT_ATOMS: atom_id res chain seq x y z
N ILE A 1 -1.11 -2.97 -3.99
CA ILE A 1 -0.96 -4.20 -4.83
C ILE A 1 -2.08 -4.39 -5.87
N SER A 2 -3.37 -4.43 -5.49
CA SER A 2 -4.49 -4.83 -6.38
C SER A 2 -4.69 -3.98 -7.64
N ASN A 3 -4.48 -2.66 -7.56
CA ASN A 3 -4.80 -1.74 -8.65
C ASN A 3 -3.63 -1.46 -9.60
N TYR A 4 -2.40 -1.80 -9.19
CA TYR A 4 -1.19 -1.39 -9.90
C TYR A 4 -0.38 -2.58 -10.42
N ILE A 5 -0.29 -3.66 -9.66
CA ILE A 5 0.52 -4.84 -10.03
C ILE A 5 -0.36 -5.91 -10.67
N MET A 6 -1.48 -6.20 -10.02
CA MET A 6 -2.31 -7.35 -10.36
C MET A 6 -2.99 -7.31 -11.74
N PRO A 7 -3.44 -6.16 -12.29
CA PRO A 7 -4.10 -6.14 -13.59
C PRO A 7 -3.23 -6.73 -14.71
N ASN A 8 -1.94 -6.42 -14.72
CA ASN A 8 -1.00 -6.96 -15.71
C ASN A 8 -0.79 -8.47 -15.51
N ILE A 9 -0.64 -8.91 -14.26
CA ILE A 9 -0.45 -10.34 -13.93
C ILE A 9 -1.65 -11.17 -14.36
N TYR A 10 -2.88 -10.73 -14.02
CA TYR A 10 -4.08 -11.46 -14.40
C TYR A 10 -4.33 -11.43 -15.90
N TYR A 11 -3.99 -10.32 -16.58
CA TYR A 11 -4.05 -10.24 -18.04
C TYR A 11 -3.16 -11.27 -18.71
N ASP A 12 -1.89 -11.36 -18.32
CA ASP A 12 -0.94 -12.33 -18.88
C ASP A 12 -1.36 -13.77 -18.57
N PHE A 13 -1.84 -14.02 -17.35
CA PHE A 13 -2.30 -15.33 -16.92
C PHE A 13 -3.54 -15.81 -17.70
N LEU A 14 -4.58 -14.97 -17.81
CA LEU A 14 -5.80 -15.28 -18.55
C LEU A 14 -5.55 -15.38 -20.06
N SER A 15 -4.59 -14.62 -20.58
CA SER A 15 -4.17 -14.72 -21.99
C SER A 15 -3.52 -16.07 -22.31
N LYS A 16 -2.78 -16.64 -21.34
CA LYS A 16 -2.14 -17.95 -21.46
C LYS A 16 -3.10 -19.11 -21.19
N TYR A 17 -4.05 -18.96 -20.26
CA TYR A 17 -4.97 -20.01 -19.83
C TYR A 17 -6.44 -19.59 -20.03
N LYS A 18 -6.95 -19.78 -21.24
CA LYS A 18 -8.27 -19.26 -21.67
C LYS A 18 -9.48 -19.88 -20.98
N ASP A 19 -9.34 -21.10 -20.46
CA ASP A 19 -10.43 -21.82 -19.80
C ASP A 19 -10.54 -21.50 -18.31
N VAL A 20 -9.61 -20.71 -17.76
CA VAL A 20 -9.61 -20.34 -16.34
C VAL A 20 -10.49 -19.12 -16.10
N LYS A 21 -11.27 -19.15 -15.02
CA LYS A 21 -12.00 -18.01 -14.48
C LYS A 21 -11.34 -17.56 -13.19
N LEU A 22 -11.15 -16.25 -13.04
CA LEU A 22 -10.62 -15.64 -11.82
C LEU A 22 -11.73 -14.87 -11.12
N ASP A 23 -12.00 -15.20 -9.86
CA ASP A 23 -12.84 -14.42 -8.97
C ASP A 23 -11.95 -13.57 -8.06
N ILE A 24 -11.97 -12.25 -8.29
CA ILE A 24 -11.09 -11.29 -7.62
C ILE A 24 -11.90 -10.51 -6.59
N LEU A 25 -11.42 -10.51 -5.34
CA LEU A 25 -12.01 -9.77 -4.24
C LEU A 25 -10.96 -8.82 -3.63
N THR A 26 -11.31 -7.53 -3.52
CA THR A 26 -10.46 -6.52 -2.87
C THR A 26 -11.00 -6.19 -1.49
N ILE A 27 -10.30 -6.63 -0.45
CA ILE A 27 -10.62 -6.41 0.97
C ILE A 27 -9.32 -6.21 1.76
N ASN A 28 -9.41 -5.76 3.02
CA ASN A 28 -8.23 -5.56 3.86
C ASN A 28 -7.55 -6.88 4.27
N SER A 29 -6.28 -6.81 4.66
CA SER A 29 -5.45 -7.99 4.94
C SER A 29 -5.99 -8.90 6.04
N SER A 30 -6.60 -8.34 7.10
CA SER A 30 -7.22 -9.14 8.17
C SER A 30 -8.40 -9.97 7.65
N SER A 31 -9.26 -9.37 6.82
CA SER A 31 -10.38 -10.10 6.21
C SER A 31 -9.92 -11.17 5.22
N ILE A 32 -8.80 -10.93 4.51
CA ILE A 32 -8.19 -11.93 3.63
C ILE A 32 -7.76 -13.16 4.46
N ILE A 33 -7.00 -12.93 5.54
CA ILE A 33 -6.51 -13.98 6.43
C ILE A 33 -7.67 -14.81 6.98
N ASP A 34 -8.71 -14.15 7.51
CA ASP A 34 -9.88 -14.82 8.08
C ASP A 34 -10.61 -15.70 7.06
N LYS A 35 -10.72 -15.24 5.82
CA LYS A 35 -11.38 -15.99 4.73
C LYS A 35 -10.57 -17.18 4.25
N ILE A 36 -9.23 -17.06 4.17
CA ILE A 36 -8.37 -18.21 3.85
C ILE A 36 -8.49 -19.29 4.93
N LEU A 37 -8.45 -18.90 6.21
CA LEU A 37 -8.59 -19.84 7.33
C LEU A 37 -9.96 -20.55 7.36
N LYS A 38 -10.98 -19.94 6.75
CA LYS A 38 -12.32 -20.52 6.59
C LYS A 38 -12.51 -21.27 5.26
N ASN A 39 -11.47 -21.40 4.44
CA ASN A 39 -11.53 -21.96 3.08
C ASN A 39 -12.54 -21.24 2.16
N GLU A 40 -12.74 -19.93 2.38
CA GLU A 40 -13.57 -19.09 1.52
C GLU A 40 -12.75 -18.37 0.43
N LEU A 41 -11.42 -18.39 0.55
CA LEU A 41 -10.46 -17.81 -0.38
C LEU A 41 -9.29 -18.77 -0.55
N ASP A 42 -8.89 -19.03 -1.80
CA ASP A 42 -7.78 -19.93 -2.10
C ASP A 42 -6.42 -19.25 -1.90
N ILE A 43 -6.29 -18.00 -2.35
CA ILE A 43 -5.05 -17.23 -2.33
C ILE A 43 -5.37 -15.80 -1.88
N GLY A 44 -4.51 -15.24 -1.03
CA GLY A 44 -4.60 -13.86 -0.59
C GLY A 44 -3.26 -13.15 -0.66
N LEU A 45 -3.28 -11.91 -1.12
CA LEU A 45 -2.13 -11.02 -1.14
C LEU A 45 -2.25 -10.03 0.01
N ILE A 46 -1.27 -10.03 0.91
CA ILE A 46 -1.26 -9.21 2.11
C ILE A 46 0.08 -8.48 2.26
N GLU A 47 0.03 -7.29 2.85
CA GLU A 47 1.20 -6.43 3.12
C GLU A 47 1.65 -6.52 4.61
N VAL A 48 0.97 -7.34 5.41
CA VAL A 48 1.23 -7.52 6.85
C VAL A 48 1.72 -8.93 7.14
N ASP A 49 2.70 -9.03 8.03
CA ASP A 49 3.15 -10.33 8.52
C ASP A 49 2.14 -10.90 9.54
N THR A 50 1.91 -12.21 9.47
CA THR A 50 1.03 -12.94 10.38
C THR A 50 1.72 -14.22 10.86
N GLN A 51 1.68 -14.48 12.17
CA GLN A 51 2.36 -15.64 12.78
C GLN A 51 1.51 -16.91 12.77
N ASN A 52 0.42 -16.96 11.98
CA ASN A 52 -0.47 -18.11 11.94
C ASN A 52 0.20 -19.29 11.21
N SER A 53 0.47 -20.38 11.94
CA SER A 53 1.14 -21.58 11.43
C SER A 53 0.31 -22.41 10.45
N SER A 54 -1.01 -22.17 10.37
CA SER A 54 -1.89 -22.81 9.40
C SER A 54 -1.81 -22.19 8.00
N LEU A 55 -1.06 -21.09 7.84
CA LEU A 55 -0.89 -20.39 6.58
C LEU A 55 0.50 -20.67 5.98
N ILE A 56 0.52 -21.03 4.70
CA ILE A 56 1.72 -21.01 3.89
C ILE A 56 1.89 -19.58 3.36
N LYS A 57 3.07 -19.00 3.56
CA LYS A 57 3.38 -17.63 3.15
C LYS A 57 4.58 -17.66 2.21
N GLU A 58 4.45 -16.99 1.07
CA GLU A 58 5.54 -16.76 0.14
C GLU A 58 5.69 -15.27 -0.13
N LYS A 59 6.93 -14.78 -0.16
CA LYS A 59 7.23 -13.39 -0.47
C LYS A 59 7.07 -13.19 -1.98
N LEU A 60 6.14 -12.32 -2.37
CA LEU A 60 5.90 -12.02 -3.79
C LEU A 60 6.84 -10.94 -4.33
N ALA A 61 6.96 -9.83 -3.62
CA ALA A 61 7.76 -8.68 -4.01
C ALA A 61 8.09 -7.83 -2.78
N ASP A 62 9.11 -6.99 -2.90
CA ASP A 62 9.34 -5.85 -2.02
C ASP A 62 8.61 -4.62 -2.54
N ASP A 63 8.15 -3.76 -1.65
CA ASP A 63 7.60 -2.46 -1.98
C ASP A 63 8.31 -1.34 -1.20
N GLU A 64 8.26 -0.13 -1.76
CA GLU A 64 8.91 1.03 -1.15
C GLU A 64 7.89 2.16 -0.95
N LEU A 65 7.98 2.76 0.23
CA LEU A 65 7.23 3.96 0.56
C LEU A 65 8.02 5.18 0.10
N ILE A 66 7.48 5.92 -0.85
CA ILE A 66 8.12 7.13 -1.35
C ILE A 66 7.37 8.38 -0.92
N VAL A 67 8.14 9.46 -0.84
CA VAL A 67 7.67 10.79 -0.51
C VAL A 67 7.63 11.61 -1.79
N VAL A 68 6.44 12.05 -2.18
CA VAL A 68 6.21 12.89 -3.36
C VAL A 68 5.97 14.32 -2.89
N SER A 69 6.53 15.31 -3.57
CA SER A 69 6.34 16.73 -3.25
C SER A 69 6.21 17.59 -4.49
N SER A 70 5.47 18.68 -4.39
CA SER A 70 5.50 19.78 -5.36
C SER A 70 6.69 20.72 -5.19
N ASP A 71 7.42 20.63 -4.06
CA ASP A 71 8.59 21.47 -3.78
C ASP A 71 9.82 20.94 -4.53
N GLU A 72 10.06 21.47 -5.74
CA GLU A 72 11.20 21.10 -6.59
C GLU A 72 12.57 21.35 -5.94
N LYS A 73 12.63 22.20 -4.90
CA LYS A 73 13.87 22.49 -4.17
C LYS A 73 14.14 21.50 -3.04
N HIS A 74 13.19 20.60 -2.76
CA HIS A 74 13.38 19.58 -1.75
C HIS A 74 14.48 18.59 -2.18
N PRO A 75 15.42 18.23 -1.30
CA PRO A 75 16.43 17.22 -1.62
C PRO A 75 15.78 15.91 -2.03
N SER A 76 16.34 15.27 -3.07
CA SER A 76 15.86 13.98 -3.57
C SER A 76 16.04 12.83 -2.58
N ILE A 77 16.95 12.99 -1.62
CA ILE A 77 17.20 12.04 -0.54
C ILE A 77 17.20 12.83 0.78
N ALA A 78 16.29 12.46 1.67
CA ALA A 78 16.20 13.02 3.01
C ALA A 78 15.70 11.96 3.99
N PHE A 79 16.14 12.06 5.24
CA PHE A 79 15.46 11.33 6.31
C PHE A 79 14.06 11.92 6.50
N ILE A 80 13.08 11.04 6.57
CA ILE A 80 11.67 11.42 6.54
C ILE A 80 11.26 12.23 7.78
N ASP A 81 11.93 12.01 8.92
CA ASP A 81 11.75 12.76 10.18
C ASP A 81 12.36 14.17 10.14
N ALA A 82 13.28 14.45 9.22
CA ALA A 82 13.81 15.78 8.98
C ALA A 82 12.82 16.69 8.22
N ILE A 83 11.78 16.10 7.60
CA ILE A 83 10.79 16.82 6.79
C ILE A 83 9.77 17.49 7.73
N LYS A 84 10.05 18.74 8.11
CA LYS A 84 9.17 19.58 8.95
C LYS A 84 8.05 20.25 8.15
N LYS A 85 7.34 19.50 7.32
CA LYS A 85 6.25 19.96 6.45
C LYS A 85 4.92 19.30 6.84
N ARG A 86 3.85 19.75 6.20
CA ARG A 86 2.51 19.20 6.35
C ARG A 86 2.36 17.95 5.49
N TRP A 87 1.84 16.88 6.07
CA TRP A 87 1.64 15.60 5.39
C TRP A 87 0.19 15.44 4.91
N ILE A 88 0.03 14.98 3.66
CA ILE A 88 -1.21 14.36 3.20
C ILE A 88 -1.06 12.87 3.36
N LEU A 89 -2.00 12.29 4.10
CA LEU A 89 -2.05 10.86 4.30
C LEU A 89 -3.36 10.31 3.77
N ARG A 90 -3.32 9.03 3.40
CA ARG A 90 -4.50 8.24 3.09
C ARG A 90 -5.49 8.17 4.26
N GLU A 91 -6.65 7.62 3.99
CA GLU A 91 -7.67 7.30 4.98
C GLU A 91 -7.12 6.42 6.12
N ILE A 92 -7.75 6.54 7.30
CA ILE A 92 -7.48 5.70 8.47
C ILE A 92 -7.77 4.24 8.08
N GLY A 93 -6.91 3.31 8.49
CA GLY A 93 -7.01 1.89 8.15
C GLY A 93 -6.31 1.49 6.85
N SER A 94 -5.63 2.42 6.17
CA SER A 94 -4.73 2.05 5.06
C SER A 94 -3.37 1.59 5.60
N GLY A 95 -2.87 0.45 5.11
CA GLY A 95 -1.57 -0.09 5.53
C GLY A 95 -0.42 0.91 5.33
N THR A 96 -0.44 1.64 4.21
CA THR A 96 0.51 2.74 3.93
C THR A 96 0.54 3.80 5.04
N ARG A 97 -0.64 4.27 5.48
CA ARG A 97 -0.72 5.27 6.56
C ARG A 97 -0.26 4.70 7.89
N GLU A 98 -0.63 3.46 8.19
CA GLU A 98 -0.23 2.81 9.44
C GLU A 98 1.29 2.64 9.52
N ILE A 99 1.93 2.17 8.44
CA ILE A 99 3.39 2.08 8.33
C ILE A 99 4.01 3.46 8.48
N PHE A 100 3.53 4.47 7.75
CA PHE A 100 4.04 5.84 7.85
C PHE A 100 3.98 6.39 9.29
N MET A 101 2.82 6.26 9.94
CA MET A 101 2.62 6.71 11.32
C MET A 101 3.50 5.94 12.31
N SER A 102 3.73 4.64 12.08
CA SER A 102 4.62 3.82 12.92
C SER A 102 6.09 4.27 12.88
N LYS A 103 6.53 4.91 11.78
CA LYS A 103 7.91 5.37 11.60
C LYS A 103 8.13 6.81 12.05
N ILE A 104 7.18 7.70 11.79
CA ILE A 104 7.29 9.15 12.08
C ILE A 104 6.73 9.51 13.46
N GLY A 105 5.72 8.78 13.95
CA GLY A 105 5.07 9.06 15.23
C GLY A 105 4.49 10.48 15.33
N GLU A 106 4.66 11.11 16.49
CA GLU A 106 4.14 12.46 16.80
C GLU A 106 4.87 13.60 16.07
N ILE A 107 6.00 13.33 15.41
CA ILE A 107 6.74 14.32 14.62
C ILE A 107 5.91 14.77 13.41
N ALA A 108 4.99 13.92 12.94
CA ALA A 108 4.10 14.24 11.83
C ALA A 108 3.13 15.36 12.22
N LYS A 109 3.34 16.56 11.67
CA LYS A 109 2.30 17.60 11.61
C LYS A 109 1.29 17.22 10.53
N VAL A 110 0.41 16.26 10.84
CA VAL A 110 -0.63 15.76 9.92
C VAL A 110 -1.63 16.88 9.66
N THR A 111 -1.90 17.19 8.39
CA THR A 111 -2.81 18.30 8.07
C THR A 111 -4.17 17.81 7.58
N ILE A 112 -4.29 16.80 6.70
CA ILE A 112 -5.61 16.44 6.15
C ILE A 112 -5.64 14.96 5.68
N GLY A 113 -6.80 14.29 5.84
CA GLY A 113 -7.14 13.09 5.08
C GLY A 113 -7.68 13.46 3.69
N ILE A 114 -7.33 12.70 2.65
CA ILE A 114 -7.56 13.02 1.22
C ILE A 114 -8.96 13.57 0.86
N LYS A 115 -10.01 13.29 1.65
CA LYS A 115 -11.37 13.80 1.40
C LYS A 115 -11.54 15.32 1.51
N ASP A 116 -10.67 16.05 2.22
CA ASP A 116 -10.81 17.51 2.40
C ASP A 116 -9.80 18.33 1.57
N LEU A 117 -9.19 17.72 0.53
CA LEU A 117 -8.20 18.37 -0.34
C LEU A 117 -8.89 19.30 -1.35
N LYS A 118 -9.13 20.57 -0.99
CA LYS A 118 -9.59 21.58 -1.97
C LYS A 118 -8.54 22.60 -2.41
N GLU A 119 -7.55 22.95 -1.58
CA GLU A 119 -6.65 24.07 -1.89
C GLU A 119 -5.35 24.02 -1.08
N TYR A 120 -4.30 23.30 -1.51
CA TYR A 120 -2.96 23.50 -0.93
C TYR A 120 -1.87 23.16 -1.97
N LEU A 121 -0.86 24.03 -2.10
CA LEU A 121 0.15 24.04 -3.18
C LEU A 121 1.55 23.56 -2.73
N GLU A 122 1.73 23.18 -1.46
CA GLU A 122 3.00 22.66 -0.92
C GLU A 122 2.74 21.46 0.00
N LEU A 123 2.57 20.28 -0.57
CA LEU A 123 2.19 19.09 0.20
C LEU A 123 3.07 17.91 -0.17
N PHE A 124 3.40 17.12 0.85
CA PHE A 124 4.09 15.86 0.71
C PHE A 124 3.07 14.72 0.75
N PHE A 125 3.01 13.95 -0.33
CA PHE A 125 2.15 12.79 -0.49
C PHE A 125 2.96 11.53 -0.27
N CYS A 126 2.47 10.64 0.59
CA CYS A 126 3.10 9.38 0.86
C CYS A 126 2.41 8.29 0.04
N GLU A 127 3.10 7.76 -0.96
CA GLU A 127 2.54 6.74 -1.85
C GLU A 127 3.48 5.53 -1.89
N ILE A 128 2.89 4.35 -2.08
CA ILE A 128 3.66 3.15 -2.36
C ILE A 128 3.99 3.18 -3.84
N LEU A 129 5.27 3.29 -4.18
CA LEU A 129 5.72 2.86 -5.49
C LEU A 129 6.08 1.39 -5.37
N SER A 130 5.40 0.56 -6.15
CA SER A 130 5.89 -0.77 -6.47
C SER A 130 7.06 -0.58 -7.43
N THR A 131 8.28 -0.45 -6.91
CA THR A 131 9.49 -0.39 -7.74
C THR A 131 9.69 -1.77 -8.36
N PHE A 132 9.45 -1.88 -9.67
CA PHE A 132 9.75 -3.09 -10.43
C PHE A 132 11.26 -3.19 -10.66
N VAL A 133 11.84 -4.33 -10.32
CA VAL A 133 13.03 -4.87 -10.99
C VAL A 133 12.61 -6.14 -11.73
#